data_AF-A0A327X8D4-F1
#
_entry.id   AF-A0A327X8D4-F1
#
_cell.length_a   1.000
_cell.length_b   1.000
_cell.length_c   1.000
_cell.angle_alpha   90.00
_cell.angle_beta   90.00
_cell.angle_gamma   90.00
#
_symmetry.space_group_name_H-M   'P 1'
#
loop_
_entity.id
_entity.type
_entity.pdbx_description
1 polymer ?
#
loop_
_entity_poly.entity_id
_entity_poly.type
_entity_poly.pdbx_seq_one_letter_code
_entity_poly.pdbx_strand_id
1 'polypeptide(L)'
;MAALNVNGTPLECCCTKPMTGFFRDGFCRTAEEDQGYHLVCAIVTRQFLEFSRRRGNDLITPRPELRFPGLKPGDRWCLHILRWREAYEAGVAPPNELWIT
;
A
#
# COMPACT_ATOMS: atom_id res chain seq x y z
N MET A 1 7.31 -18.30 11.17
CA MET A 1 6.28 -17.56 11.94
C MET A 1 5.42 -16.80 10.95
N ALA A 2 4.10 -16.78 11.11
CA ALA A 2 3.23 -15.95 10.27
C ALA A 2 3.46 -14.47 10.59
N ALA A 3 3.36 -13.60 9.59
CA ALA A 3 3.34 -12.14 9.83
C ALA A 3 2.13 -11.80 10.70
N LEU A 4 2.27 -10.81 11.58
CA LEU A 4 1.21 -10.34 12.47
C LEU A 4 0.76 -8.94 12.04
N ASN A 5 -0.53 -8.65 12.22
CA ASN A 5 -1.07 -7.29 12.11
C ASN A 5 -0.77 -6.46 13.38
N VAL A 6 -1.17 -5.19 13.40
CA VAL A 6 -0.96 -4.29 14.54
C VAL A 6 -1.60 -4.74 15.85
N ASN A 7 -2.56 -5.68 15.81
CA ASN A 7 -3.20 -6.26 16.99
C ASN A 7 -2.49 -7.52 17.50
N GLY A 8 -1.38 -7.93 16.87
CA GLY A 8 -0.65 -9.15 17.22
C GLY A 8 -1.32 -10.45 16.77
N THR A 9 -2.35 -10.38 15.93
CA THR A 9 -2.99 -11.56 15.32
C THR A 9 -2.43 -11.81 13.93
N PRO A 10 -2.64 -13.00 13.33
CA PRO A 10 -2.15 -13.28 11.96
C PRO A 10 -2.58 -12.21 10.96
N LEU A 11 -1.64 -11.78 10.10
CA LEU A 11 -1.87 -10.80 9.05
C LEU A 11 -2.79 -11.40 7.98
N GLU A 12 -3.87 -10.69 7.66
CA GLU A 12 -4.82 -11.08 6.63
C GLU A 12 -4.44 -10.52 5.24
N CYS A 13 -5.06 -11.06 4.20
CA CYS A 13 -4.79 -10.65 2.82
C CYS A 13 -5.35 -9.24 2.55
N CYS A 14 -4.52 -8.34 2.02
CA CYS A 14 -4.93 -7.00 1.63
C CYS A 14 -5.71 -7.02 0.30
N CYS A 15 -5.12 -7.60 -0.76
CA CYS A 15 -5.75 -7.68 -2.07
C CYS A 15 -5.06 -8.67 -3.02
N THR A 16 -5.80 -9.35 -3.89
CA THR A 16 -5.23 -10.16 -4.99
C THR A 16 -5.58 -9.65 -6.38
N LYS A 17 -6.47 -8.65 -6.48
CA LYS A 17 -6.92 -8.03 -7.74
C LYS A 17 -7.18 -6.53 -7.51
N PRO A 18 -6.17 -5.67 -7.72
CA PRO A 18 -4.82 -5.99 -8.23
C PRO A 18 -3.95 -6.75 -7.20
N MET A 19 -2.99 -7.55 -7.68
CA MET A 19 -2.05 -8.25 -6.81
C MET A 19 -1.10 -7.26 -6.15
N THR A 20 -1.20 -7.11 -4.82
CA THR A 20 -0.43 -6.14 -4.02
C THR A 20 0.67 -6.82 -3.21
N GLY A 21 1.34 -6.05 -2.35
CA GLY A 21 2.41 -6.49 -1.46
C GLY A 21 3.77 -6.39 -2.13
N PHE A 22 4.81 -6.16 -1.34
CA PHE A 22 6.20 -6.12 -1.83
C PHE A 22 6.55 -7.41 -2.58
N PHE A 23 6.17 -8.57 -2.02
CA PHE A 23 6.39 -9.90 -2.62
C PHE A 23 5.40 -10.27 -3.73
N ARG A 24 4.38 -9.44 -4.01
CA ARG A 24 3.28 -9.72 -4.94
C ARG A 24 2.51 -11.00 -4.59
N ASP A 25 2.20 -11.18 -3.32
CA ASP A 25 1.41 -12.29 -2.77
C ASP A 25 0.08 -11.84 -2.12
N GLY A 26 -0.20 -10.54 -2.16
CA GLY A 26 -1.43 -9.94 -1.65
C GLY A 26 -1.40 -9.52 -0.18
N PHE A 27 -0.28 -9.68 0.52
CA PHE A 27 -0.13 -9.30 1.94
C PHE A 27 0.82 -8.11 2.09
N CYS A 28 0.52 -7.23 3.06
CA CYS A 28 1.37 -6.08 3.39
C CYS A 28 2.46 -6.47 4.39
N ARG A 29 3.18 -7.56 4.08
CA ARG A 29 4.34 -8.01 4.84
C ARG A 29 5.63 -7.49 4.22
N THR A 30 6.62 -7.28 5.07
CA THR A 30 7.93 -6.71 4.70
C THR A 30 9.06 -7.73 4.93
N ALA A 31 10.24 -7.43 4.40
CA ALA A 31 11.52 -7.99 4.84
C ALA A 31 12.57 -6.86 4.87
N GLU A 32 13.82 -7.18 5.19
CA GLU A 32 14.91 -6.19 5.28
C GLU A 32 15.19 -5.51 3.93
N GLU A 33 14.91 -6.20 2.82
CA GLU A 33 15.09 -5.70 1.46
C GLU A 33 14.01 -4.67 1.06
N ASP A 34 12.86 -4.67 1.73
CA ASP A 34 11.80 -3.69 1.48
C ASP A 34 12.10 -2.40 2.24
N GLN A 35 12.98 -1.58 1.66
CA GLN A 35 13.33 -0.25 2.15
C GLN A 35 12.12 0.69 2.25
N GLY A 36 11.06 0.39 1.51
CA GLY A 36 9.81 1.13 1.53
C GLY A 36 8.85 0.64 2.60
N TYR A 37 9.11 -0.46 3.32
CA TYR A 37 8.22 -0.99 4.34
C TYR A 37 6.73 -0.88 3.94
N HIS A 38 6.34 -1.62 2.89
CA HIS A 38 4.99 -1.60 2.32
C HIS A 38 3.99 -2.32 3.24
N LEU A 39 3.77 -1.73 4.40
CA LEU A 39 3.07 -2.30 5.54
C LEU A 39 1.61 -1.87 5.61
N VAL A 40 1.24 -0.72 5.03
CA VAL A 40 -0.10 -0.15 5.18
C VAL A 40 -1.02 -0.63 4.07
N CYS A 41 -1.99 -1.49 4.38
CA CYS A 41 -3.07 -1.79 3.43
C CYS A 41 -4.08 -0.63 3.42
N ALA A 42 -4.18 0.07 2.29
CA ALA A 42 -5.09 1.19 2.13
C ALA A 42 -5.96 1.08 0.87
N ILE A 43 -7.18 1.62 0.95
CA ILE A 43 -8.06 1.81 -0.21
C ILE A 43 -7.72 3.17 -0.81
N VAL A 44 -6.99 3.17 -1.93
CA VAL A 44 -6.48 4.42 -2.50
C VAL A 44 -7.62 5.31 -2.99
N THR A 45 -7.48 6.61 -2.76
CA THR A 45 -8.46 7.62 -3.19
C THR A 45 -7.88 8.46 -4.33
N ARG A 46 -8.74 9.15 -5.08
CA ARG A 46 -8.29 10.08 -6.12
C ARG A 46 -7.36 11.17 -5.55
N GLN A 47 -7.73 11.75 -4.41
CA GLN A 47 -6.94 12.80 -3.75
C GLN A 47 -5.56 12.29 -3.35
N PHE A 48 -5.48 11.09 -2.76
CA PHE A 48 -4.21 10.46 -2.42
C PHE A 48 -3.35 10.21 -3.66
N LEU A 49 -3.91 9.65 -4.73
CA LEU A 49 -3.17 9.32 -5.95
C LEU A 49 -2.59 10.58 -6.61
N GLU A 50 -3.37 11.66 -6.69
CA GLU A 50 -2.93 12.96 -7.21
C GLU A 50 -1.85 13.58 -6.30
N PHE A 51 -2.03 13.54 -4.98
CA PHE A 51 -1.05 14.01 -4.00
C PHE A 51 0.27 13.25 -4.11
N SER A 52 0.20 11.91 -4.05
CA SER A 52 1.34 11.00 -4.11
C SER A 52 2.16 11.22 -5.38
N ARG A 53 1.50 11.36 -6.53
CA ARG A 53 2.17 11.66 -7.80
C ARG A 53 2.90 13.00 -7.76
N ARG A 54 2.30 14.06 -7.19
CA ARG A 54 2.96 15.37 -7.01
C ARG A 54 4.17 15.31 -6.07
N ARG A 55 4.19 14.35 -5.13
CA ARG A 55 5.33 14.06 -4.23
C ARG A 55 6.35 13.09 -4.82
N GLY A 56 6.26 12.79 -6.12
CA GLY A 56 7.19 11.92 -6.84
C GLY A 56 6.93 10.42 -6.68
N ASN A 57 5.79 10.03 -6.11
CA ASN A 57 5.36 8.63 -6.00
C ASN A 57 4.17 8.37 -6.93
N ASP A 58 4.46 8.13 -8.21
CA ASP A 58 3.43 7.88 -9.23
C ASP A 58 2.88 6.46 -9.13
N LEU A 59 1.71 6.35 -8.51
CA LEU A 59 0.95 5.11 -8.38
C LEU A 59 -0.16 4.97 -9.45
N ILE A 60 -0.21 5.86 -10.44
CA ILE A 60 -1.26 5.87 -11.46
C ILE A 60 -0.74 5.22 -12.75
N THR A 61 0.49 5.55 -13.16
CA THR A 61 1.04 5.06 -14.43
C THR A 61 1.41 3.56 -14.33
N PRO A 62 0.88 2.69 -15.21
CA PRO A 62 1.27 1.28 -15.23
C PRO A 62 2.76 1.09 -15.49
N ARG A 63 3.35 0.08 -14.85
CA ARG A 63 4.75 -0.36 -15.00
C ARG A 63 4.77 -1.90 -15.14
N PRO A 64 4.47 -2.46 -16.33
CA PRO A 64 4.40 -3.90 -16.56
C PRO A 64 5.68 -4.65 -16.15
N GLU A 65 6.83 -4.03 -16.35
CA GLU A 65 8.15 -4.53 -15.96
C GLU A 65 8.31 -4.71 -14.45
N LEU A 66 7.53 -3.99 -13.64
CA LEU A 66 7.47 -4.11 -12.18
C LEU A 66 6.24 -4.88 -11.69
N ARG A 67 5.50 -5.52 -12.61
CA ARG A 67 4.19 -6.16 -12.34
C ARG A 67 3.26 -5.21 -11.59
N PHE A 68 3.23 -3.95 -12.01
CA PHE A 68 2.42 -2.90 -11.41
C PHE A 68 1.38 -2.40 -12.41
N PRO A 69 0.08 -2.61 -12.16
CA PRO A 69 -0.97 -2.31 -13.14
C PRO A 69 -1.31 -0.82 -13.24
N GLY A 70 -0.81 0.03 -12.33
CA GLY A 70 -1.35 1.36 -12.10
C GLY A 70 -2.66 1.28 -11.31
N LEU A 71 -2.81 2.16 -10.32
CA LEU A 71 -3.95 2.13 -9.40
C LEU A 71 -5.04 3.13 -9.80
N LYS A 72 -6.26 2.79 -9.43
CA LYS A 72 -7.46 3.62 -9.55
C LYS A 72 -8.09 3.82 -8.17
N PRO A 73 -8.87 4.89 -7.97
CA PRO A 73 -9.63 5.06 -6.73
C PRO A 73 -10.48 3.82 -6.42
N GLY A 74 -10.40 3.34 -5.18
CA GLY A 74 -11.07 2.11 -4.73
C GLY A 74 -10.18 0.86 -4.73
N ASP A 75 -9.02 0.89 -5.40
CA ASP A 75 -8.07 -0.22 -5.33
C ASP A 75 -7.48 -0.33 -3.91
N ARG A 76 -7.29 -1.57 -3.45
CA ARG A 76 -6.53 -1.86 -2.23
C ARG A 76 -5.06 -2.06 -2.58
N TRP A 77 -4.17 -1.38 -1.86
CA TRP A 77 -2.72 -1.49 -2.09
C TRP A 77 -1.91 -1.37 -0.80
N CYS A 78 -0.77 -2.05 -0.78
CA CYS A 78 0.20 -1.98 0.30
C CYS A 78 1.11 -0.79 0.04
N LEU A 79 0.97 0.26 0.85
CA LEU A 79 1.69 1.52 0.69
C LEU A 79 2.95 1.54 1.56
N HIS A 80 3.99 2.19 1.04
CA HIS A 80 5.15 2.60 1.82
C HIS A 80 4.67 3.46 3.00
N ILE A 81 4.97 3.01 4.23
CA ILE A 81 4.53 3.67 5.46
C ILE A 81 4.81 5.18 5.49
N LEU A 82 5.98 5.63 5.03
CA LEU A 82 6.32 7.06 5.03
C LEU A 82 5.52 7.85 3.99
N ARG A 83 5.13 7.25 2.86
CA ARG A 83 4.26 7.90 1.86
C ARG A 83 2.82 7.99 2.35
N TRP A 84 2.34 6.99 3.09
CA TRP A 84 1.05 7.09 3.76
C TRP A 84 1.08 8.17 4.85
N ARG A 85 2.14 8.21 5.68
CA ARG A 85 2.32 9.25 6.72
C ARG A 85 2.37 10.66 6.12
N GLU A 86 3.12 10.85 5.03
CA GLU A 86 3.19 12.12 4.30
C GLU A 86 1.79 12.59 3.85
N ALA A 87 0.95 11.68 3.35
CA ALA A 87 -0.43 11.99 2.98
C ALA A 87 -1.32 12.27 4.20
N TYR A 88 -1.08 11.58 5.33
CA TYR A 88 -1.80 11.80 6.58
C TYR A 88 -1.54 13.20 7.14
N GLU A 89 -0.27 13.61 7.18
CA GLU A 89 0.14 14.96 7.59
C GLU A 89 -0.44 16.06 6.67
N ALA A 90 -0.66 15.73 5.40
CA ALA A 90 -1.29 16.62 4.42
C ALA A 90 -2.85 16.56 4.43
N GLY A 91 -3.47 15.75 5.30
CA GLY A 91 -4.92 15.62 5.41
C GLY A 91 -5.60 14.88 4.24
N VAL A 92 -4.83 14.12 3.46
CA VAL A 92 -5.30 13.40 2.26
C VAL A 92 -4.92 11.91 2.27
N ALA A 93 -4.61 11.36 3.46
CA ALA A 93 -4.34 9.93 3.60
C ALA A 93 -5.56 9.10 3.15
N PRO A 94 -5.32 8.03 2.38
CA PRO A 94 -6.37 7.08 2.06
C PRO A 94 -6.75 6.29 3.32
N PRO A 95 -8.02 5.87 3.45
CA PRO A 95 -8.44 5.02 4.55
C PRO A 95 -7.65 3.70 4.52
N ASN A 96 -7.22 3.25 5.69
CA ASN A 96 -6.53 1.99 5.90
C ASN A 96 -7.31 1.09 6.86
N GLU A 97 -7.05 -0.21 6.79
CA GLU A 97 -7.71 -1.22 7.62
C GLU A 97 -6.66 -1.83 8.57
N LEU A 98 -6.84 -1.64 9.88
CA LEU A 98 -5.87 -2.04 10.92
C LEU A 98 -5.73 -3.56 11.07
N TRP A 99 -6.74 -4.35 10.70
CA TRP A 99 -6.67 -5.82 10.83
C TRP A 99 -5.86 -6.48 9.71
N ILE A 100 -5.56 -5.74 8.62
CA ILE A 100 -4.73 -6.13 7.46
C ILE A 100 -3.48 -5.28 7.30
N THR A 101 -3.10 -4.55 8.35
CA THR A 101 -1.89 -3.72 8.47
C THR A 101 -1.08 -4.20 9.67
#